data_AF-A0A957X650-F1
#
_entry.id   AF-A0A957X650-F1
#
_cell.length_a   1.000
_cell.length_b   1.000
_cell.length_c   1.000
_cell.angle_alpha   90.00
_cell.angle_beta   90.00
_cell.angle_gamma   90.00
#
_symmetry.space_group_name_H-M   'P 1'
#
loop_
_entity.id
_entity.type
_entity.pdbx_description
1 polymer ?
#
loop_
_entity_poly.entity_id
_entity_poly.type
_entity_poly.pdbx_seq_one_letter_code
_entity_poly.pdbx_strand_id
1 'polypeptide(L)'
;PRPYWIDARIQLLAGEEPTFGLPSLHAMNAVVMWPLLARYLNRLWAWVVALFLIVVAGTARLYLGVHFPSDVIVGWLLGLLLLVLWMLWARPIGNWFVGRTMAQQRIMALYLSIGVVLLGAVVRLLTLIFWNPTAGWVGRWPQHADRFAQAFSLGDVVTAAAVFAGMVSGLHFCRRYGHFVMAGRVLQLMGRYLIGVVGVLILWQGLDIAFALVATDDTAFGYALRYLRYGLIGFWIFGLAPLVFVKMRLAHWDETSD
;
A
#
# COMPACT_ATOMS: atom_id res chain seq x y z
N PRO A 1 0.34 16.80 13.26
CA PRO A 1 -0.90 17.35 12.64
C PRO A 1 -0.60 17.82 11.21
N ARG A 2 -1.62 17.95 10.36
CA ARG A 2 -1.48 18.56 9.03
C ARG A 2 -1.71 20.07 9.08
N PRO A 3 -1.22 20.85 8.09
CA PRO A 3 -1.39 22.30 8.09
C PRO A 3 -2.86 22.74 8.20
N TYR A 4 -3.75 22.16 7.39
CA TYR A 4 -5.19 22.46 7.41
C TYR A 4 -5.92 22.03 8.70
N TRP A 5 -5.29 21.23 9.58
CA TRP A 5 -5.87 20.90 10.89
C TRP A 5 -5.63 21.98 11.93
N ILE A 6 -4.59 22.81 11.73
CA ILE A 6 -4.15 23.74 12.77
C ILE A 6 -4.32 25.20 12.36
N ASP A 7 -4.47 25.47 11.07
CA ASP A 7 -4.66 26.80 10.52
C ASP A 7 -5.84 26.82 9.55
N ALA A 8 -6.93 27.49 9.98
CA ALA A 8 -8.16 27.63 9.18
C ALA A 8 -7.97 28.48 7.92
N ARG A 9 -6.86 29.24 7.81
CA ARG A 9 -6.53 30.03 6.61
C ARG A 9 -6.03 29.14 5.46
N ILE A 10 -5.61 27.92 5.77
CA ILE A 10 -5.12 26.98 4.76
C ILE A 10 -6.33 26.28 4.15
N GLN A 11 -6.66 26.66 2.92
CA GLN A 11 -7.70 25.99 2.16
C GLN A 11 -7.20 24.60 1.73
N LEU A 12 -7.92 23.57 2.15
CA LEU A 12 -7.70 22.23 1.66
C LEU A 12 -8.22 22.14 0.22
N LEU A 13 -7.31 21.96 -0.74
CA LEU A 13 -7.63 21.79 -2.15
C LEU A 13 -7.67 20.31 -2.58
N ALA A 14 -7.30 19.40 -1.67
CA ALA A 14 -7.36 17.95 -1.86
C ALA A 14 -8.53 17.33 -1.09
N GLY A 15 -8.71 16.01 -1.22
CA GLY A 15 -9.54 15.26 -0.28
C GLY A 15 -8.91 15.23 1.13
N GLU A 16 -9.74 15.00 2.15
CA GLU A 16 -9.25 14.81 3.51
C GLU A 16 -8.37 13.56 3.61
N GLU A 17 -7.27 13.68 4.36
CA GLU A 17 -6.37 12.56 4.64
C GLU A 17 -6.40 12.24 6.14
N PRO A 18 -6.74 10.99 6.53
CA PRO A 18 -7.03 10.65 7.93
C PRO A 18 -5.78 10.48 8.79
N THR A 19 -4.59 10.39 8.19
CA THR A 19 -3.31 10.12 8.88
C THR A 19 -2.46 11.37 9.07
N PHE A 20 -1.43 11.29 9.92
CA PHE A 20 -0.48 12.38 10.12
C PHE A 20 0.30 12.74 8.84
N GLY A 21 0.71 14.02 8.75
CA GLY A 21 1.42 14.54 7.58
C GLY A 21 2.89 14.11 7.46
N LEU A 22 3.55 13.77 8.56
CA LEU A 22 4.98 13.41 8.53
C LEU A 22 5.16 11.89 8.53
N PRO A 23 5.96 11.31 7.62
CA PRO A 23 6.51 11.91 6.38
C PRO A 23 5.47 11.97 5.25
N SER A 24 5.74 12.77 4.22
CA SER A 24 4.90 12.77 3.02
C SER A 24 5.09 11.50 2.20
N LEU A 25 4.12 10.58 2.27
CA LEU A 25 4.13 9.31 1.52
C LEU A 25 4.19 9.52 0.00
N HIS A 26 3.55 10.56 -0.53
CA HIS A 26 3.60 10.91 -1.96
C HIS A 26 5.02 11.29 -2.41
N ALA A 27 5.70 12.13 -1.62
CA ALA A 27 7.07 12.53 -1.88
C ALA A 27 8.03 11.32 -1.78
N MET A 28 7.84 10.47 -0.76
CA MET A 28 8.61 9.25 -0.56
C MET A 28 8.45 8.27 -1.71
N ASN A 29 7.21 7.98 -2.12
CA ASN A 29 6.91 7.05 -3.21
C ASN A 29 7.45 7.55 -4.55
N ALA A 30 7.42 8.87 -4.81
CA ALA A 30 7.99 9.44 -6.02
C ALA A 30 9.50 9.15 -6.13
N VAL A 31 10.24 9.29 -5.03
CA VAL A 31 11.69 9.00 -5.00
C VAL A 31 11.99 7.51 -5.17
N VAL A 32 11.12 6.62 -4.70
CA VAL A 32 11.32 5.18 -4.90
C VAL A 32 10.95 4.75 -6.32
N MET A 33 9.79 5.18 -6.83
CA MET A 33 9.21 4.64 -8.06
C MET A 33 9.85 5.20 -9.33
N TRP A 34 10.01 6.52 -9.43
CA TRP A 34 10.42 7.15 -10.70
C TRP A 34 11.87 6.81 -11.10
N PRO A 35 12.86 6.78 -10.19
CA PRO A 35 14.21 6.32 -10.53
C PRO A 35 14.28 4.86 -10.96
N LEU A 36 13.47 3.98 -10.36
CA LEU A 36 13.40 2.57 -10.77
C LEU A 36 12.85 2.44 -12.19
N LEU A 37 11.81 3.21 -12.54
CA LEU A 37 11.28 3.24 -13.91
C LEU A 37 12.28 3.85 -14.91
N ALA A 38 12.95 4.94 -14.54
CA ALA A 38 13.99 5.55 -15.38
C ALA A 38 15.15 4.58 -15.65
N ARG A 39 15.56 3.82 -14.62
CA ARG A 39 16.56 2.76 -14.76
C ARG A 39 16.09 1.64 -15.70
N TYR A 40 14.83 1.24 -15.63
CA TYR A 40 14.27 0.22 -16.53
C TYR A 40 14.28 0.66 -17.99
N LEU A 41 13.91 1.92 -18.27
CA LEU A 41 13.95 2.48 -19.62
C LEU A 41 15.37 2.72 -20.14
N ASN A 42 16.34 2.93 -19.24
CA ASN A 42 17.76 3.13 -19.54
C ASN A 42 18.02 4.27 -20.54
N ARG A 43 17.27 5.39 -20.43
CA ARG A 43 17.43 6.59 -21.26
C ARG A 43 17.63 7.84 -20.40
N LEU A 44 18.50 8.75 -20.82
CA LEU A 44 18.78 9.99 -20.08
C LEU A 44 17.52 10.84 -19.86
N TRP A 45 16.67 10.98 -20.87
CA TRP A 45 15.41 11.73 -20.74
C TRP A 45 14.50 11.17 -19.65
N ALA A 46 14.53 9.85 -19.41
CA ALA A 46 13.70 9.21 -18.39
C ALA A 46 14.15 9.62 -16.98
N TRP A 47 15.45 9.82 -16.76
CA TRP A 47 15.99 10.36 -15.52
C TRP A 47 15.59 11.82 -15.29
N VAL A 48 15.60 12.63 -16.36
CA VAL A 48 15.12 14.03 -16.30
C VAL A 48 13.63 14.07 -15.92
N VAL A 49 12.81 13.25 -16.58
CA VAL A 49 11.38 13.12 -16.25
C VAL A 49 11.18 12.62 -14.82
N ALA A 50 11.96 11.64 -14.36
CA ALA A 50 11.87 11.14 -13.00
C ALA A 50 12.16 12.25 -11.96
N LEU A 51 13.23 13.03 -12.17
CA LEU A 51 13.56 14.16 -11.30
C LEU A 51 12.44 15.20 -11.29
N PHE A 52 11.90 15.55 -12.46
CA PHE A 52 10.78 16.46 -12.57
C PHE A 52 9.55 15.96 -11.78
N LEU A 53 9.18 14.70 -11.95
CA LEU A 53 8.03 14.10 -11.25
C LEU A 53 8.24 14.03 -9.74
N ILE A 54 9.47 13.82 -9.25
CA ILE A 54 9.79 13.87 -7.81
C ILE A 54 9.53 15.27 -7.24
N VAL A 55 9.99 16.31 -7.93
CA VAL A 55 9.83 17.70 -7.49
C VAL A 55 8.36 18.12 -7.54
N VAL A 56 7.65 17.80 -8.63
CA VAL A 56 6.23 18.11 -8.78
C VAL A 56 5.39 17.36 -7.75
N ALA A 57 5.64 16.06 -7.54
CA ALA A 57 4.91 15.28 -6.53
C ALA A 57 5.10 15.82 -5.12
N GLY A 58 6.29 16.35 -4.77
CA GLY A 58 6.51 16.99 -3.47
C GLY A 58 5.84 18.35 -3.35
N THR A 59 6.06 19.23 -4.33
CA THR A 59 5.55 20.62 -4.31
C THR A 59 4.03 20.70 -4.44
N ALA A 60 3.40 19.80 -5.20
CA ALA A 60 1.94 19.70 -5.29
C ALA A 60 1.30 19.48 -3.91
N ARG A 61 1.98 18.79 -3.00
CA ARG A 61 1.48 18.52 -1.64
C ARG A 61 1.52 19.75 -0.73
N LEU A 62 2.43 20.68 -0.99
CA LEU A 62 2.45 21.99 -0.34
C LEU A 62 1.31 22.85 -0.89
N TYR A 63 1.15 22.88 -2.21
CA TYR A 63 0.07 23.62 -2.88
C TYR A 63 -1.32 23.17 -2.42
N LEU A 64 -1.52 21.87 -2.24
CA LEU A 64 -2.79 21.29 -1.79
C LEU A 64 -3.09 21.52 -0.30
N GLY A 65 -2.17 22.12 0.46
CA GLY A 65 -2.38 22.47 1.88
C GLY A 65 -2.29 21.28 2.86
N VAL A 66 -1.83 20.12 2.39
CA VAL A 66 -1.87 18.83 3.14
C VAL A 66 -0.58 18.50 3.89
N HIS A 67 0.54 19.16 3.57
CA HIS A 67 1.85 18.91 4.16
C HIS A 67 2.65 20.20 4.40
N PHE A 68 3.51 20.18 5.41
CA PHE A 68 4.56 21.18 5.59
C PHE A 68 5.76 20.90 4.68
N PRO A 69 6.60 21.91 4.38
CA PRO A 69 7.87 21.68 3.66
C PRO A 69 8.75 20.61 4.31
N SER A 70 8.77 20.55 5.65
CA SER A 70 9.49 19.51 6.41
C SER A 70 9.00 18.11 6.08
N ASP A 71 7.69 17.90 5.92
CA ASP A 71 7.10 16.58 5.65
C ASP A 71 7.55 16.06 4.28
N VAL A 72 7.66 16.96 3.31
CA VAL A 72 8.12 16.65 1.94
C VAL A 72 9.61 16.33 1.94
N ILE A 73 10.44 17.14 2.60
CA ILE A 73 11.89 16.91 2.70
C ILE A 73 12.18 15.57 3.38
N VAL A 74 11.56 15.31 4.54
CA VAL A 74 11.71 14.03 5.24
C VAL A 74 11.20 12.88 4.37
N GLY A 75 10.10 13.07 3.64
CA GLY A 75 9.61 12.11 2.65
C GLY A 75 10.64 11.77 1.58
N TRP A 76 11.29 12.77 0.98
CA TRP A 76 12.35 12.54 0.00
C TRP A 76 13.56 11.81 0.58
N LEU A 77 14.02 12.20 1.77
CA LEU A 77 15.16 11.57 2.44
C LEU A 77 14.89 10.10 2.78
N LEU A 78 13.71 9.80 3.33
CA LEU A 78 13.30 8.42 3.61
C LEU A 78 13.11 7.61 2.33
N GLY A 79 12.55 8.23 1.27
CA GLY A 79 12.41 7.58 -0.03
C GLY A 79 13.76 7.21 -0.64
N LEU A 80 14.74 8.11 -0.55
CA LEU A 80 16.10 7.86 -1.00
C LEU A 80 16.76 6.75 -0.20
N LEU A 81 16.62 6.77 1.13
CA LEU A 81 17.12 5.71 2.00
C LEU A 81 16.54 4.34 1.60
N LEU A 82 15.22 4.25 1.45
CA LEU A 82 14.53 3.01 1.03
C LEU A 82 14.99 2.55 -0.35
N LEU A 83 15.16 3.48 -1.30
CA LEU A 83 15.67 3.17 -2.63
C LEU A 83 17.08 2.59 -2.58
N VAL A 84 17.98 3.19 -1.79
CA VAL A 84 19.35 2.69 -1.62
C VAL A 84 19.34 1.29 -1.00
N LEU A 85 18.58 1.09 0.08
CA LEU A 85 18.44 -0.23 0.72
C LEU A 85 17.89 -1.28 -0.27
N TRP A 86 16.89 -0.91 -1.07
CA TRP A 86 16.35 -1.77 -2.12
C TRP A 86 17.42 -2.14 -3.15
N MET A 87 18.17 -1.17 -3.68
CA MET A 87 19.21 -1.44 -4.68
C MET A 87 20.31 -2.36 -4.15
N LEU A 88 20.67 -2.24 -2.88
CA LEU A 88 21.72 -3.05 -2.27
C LEU A 88 21.20 -4.47 -1.93
N TRP A 89 19.98 -4.59 -1.38
CA TRP A 89 19.55 -5.83 -0.70
C TRP A 89 18.43 -6.58 -1.42
N ALA A 90 17.73 -5.98 -2.40
CA ALA A 90 16.60 -6.66 -3.06
C ALA A 90 17.01 -7.92 -3.82
N ARG A 91 18.15 -7.89 -4.52
CA ARG A 91 18.68 -9.06 -5.25
C ARG A 91 19.09 -10.22 -4.32
N PRO A 92 19.96 -10.02 -3.31
CA PRO A 92 20.36 -11.13 -2.43
C PRO A 92 19.18 -11.68 -1.62
N ILE A 93 18.30 -10.81 -1.09
CA ILE A 93 17.11 -11.25 -0.36
C ILE A 93 16.15 -11.99 -1.30
N GLY A 94 15.93 -11.48 -2.51
CA GLY A 94 15.06 -12.09 -3.51
C GLY A 94 15.53 -13.50 -3.89
N ASN A 95 16.81 -13.66 -4.21
CA ASN A 95 17.38 -14.96 -4.57
C ASN A 95 17.28 -15.96 -3.41
N TRP A 96 17.58 -15.52 -2.19
CA TRP A 96 17.43 -16.33 -0.99
C TRP A 96 15.98 -16.73 -0.72
N PHE A 97 15.04 -15.81 -0.91
CA PHE A 97 13.61 -16.05 -0.71
C PHE A 97 13.04 -17.04 -1.72
N VAL A 98 13.38 -16.85 -3.01
CA VAL A 98 12.95 -17.75 -4.09
C VAL A 98 13.55 -19.16 -3.93
N GLY A 99 14.74 -19.29 -3.34
CA GLY A 99 15.35 -20.58 -3.01
C GLY A 99 14.64 -21.37 -1.90
N ARG A 100 13.62 -20.82 -1.24
CA ARG A 100 12.81 -21.52 -0.22
C ARG A 100 11.62 -22.25 -0.84
N THR A 101 11.11 -23.27 -0.15
CA THR A 101 9.91 -23.98 -0.64
C THR A 101 8.68 -23.05 -0.65
N MET A 102 7.69 -23.34 -1.50
CA MET A 102 6.45 -22.54 -1.56
C MET A 102 5.70 -22.50 -0.21
N ALA A 103 5.83 -23.54 0.62
CA ALA A 103 5.30 -23.53 1.98
C ALA A 103 6.05 -22.54 2.89
N GLN A 104 7.39 -22.58 2.86
CA GLN A 104 8.23 -21.65 3.62
C GLN A 104 7.99 -20.20 3.21
N GLN A 105 7.93 -19.91 1.90
CA GLN A 105 7.69 -18.54 1.41
C GLN A 105 6.35 -17.97 1.91
N ARG A 106 5.28 -18.78 1.94
CA ARG A 106 3.97 -18.37 2.51
C ARG A 106 4.04 -18.12 4.01
N ILE A 107 4.67 -19.02 4.75
CA ILE A 107 4.83 -18.90 6.21
C ILE A 107 5.64 -17.64 6.55
N MET A 108 6.74 -17.39 5.84
CA MET A 108 7.56 -16.21 6.02
C MET A 108 6.81 -14.91 5.68
N ALA A 109 6.06 -14.90 4.58
CA ALA A 109 5.23 -13.74 4.23
C ALA A 109 4.15 -13.47 5.28
N LEU A 110 3.54 -14.52 5.83
CA LEU A 110 2.58 -14.41 6.92
C LEU A 110 3.25 -13.84 8.19
N TYR A 111 4.39 -14.39 8.62
CA TYR A 111 5.10 -13.86 9.78
C TYR A 111 5.57 -12.43 9.58
N LEU A 112 6.05 -12.07 8.39
CA LEU A 112 6.43 -10.69 8.09
C LEU A 112 5.21 -9.76 8.17
N SER A 113 4.09 -10.15 7.57
CA SER A 113 2.86 -9.35 7.60
C SER A 113 2.32 -9.14 9.02
N ILE A 114 2.26 -10.20 9.83
CA ILE A 114 1.86 -10.13 11.24
C ILE A 114 2.89 -9.29 12.03
N GLY A 115 4.18 -9.47 11.76
CA GLY A 115 5.25 -8.71 12.38
C GLY A 115 5.14 -7.20 12.13
N VAL A 116 4.77 -6.78 10.91
CA VAL A 116 4.51 -5.36 10.59
C VAL A 116 3.30 -4.83 11.37
N VAL A 117 2.22 -5.61 11.49
CA VAL A 117 1.04 -5.21 12.28
C VAL A 117 1.40 -5.08 13.76
N LEU A 118 2.13 -6.04 14.32
CA LEU A 118 2.58 -6.01 15.72
C LEU A 118 3.53 -4.84 15.97
N LEU A 119 4.47 -4.58 15.05
CA LEU A 119 5.36 -3.43 15.14
C LEU A 119 4.56 -2.13 15.13
N GLY A 120 3.59 -1.98 14.23
CA GLY A 120 2.68 -0.83 14.21
C GLY A 120 1.90 -0.66 15.52
N ALA A 121 1.39 -1.76 16.07
CA ALA A 121 0.68 -1.75 17.35
C ALA A 121 1.60 -1.36 18.53
N VAL A 122 2.84 -1.85 18.56
CA VAL A 122 3.84 -1.46 19.55
C VAL A 122 4.20 0.02 19.40
N VAL A 123 4.46 0.50 18.20
CA VAL A 123 4.76 1.92 17.96
C VAL A 123 3.60 2.81 18.39
N ARG A 124 2.35 2.43 18.07
CA ARG A 124 1.15 3.11 18.54
C ARG A 124 1.09 3.14 20.06
N LEU A 125 1.27 2.00 20.72
CA LEU A 125 1.23 1.88 22.18
C LEU A 125 2.29 2.76 22.84
N LEU A 126 3.55 2.67 22.40
CA LEU A 126 4.65 3.48 22.92
C LEU A 126 4.39 4.98 22.72
N THR A 127 3.86 5.37 21.57
CA THR A 127 3.52 6.77 21.30
C THR A 127 2.46 7.29 22.26
N LEU A 128 1.42 6.48 22.54
CA LEU A 128 0.36 6.85 23.47
C LEU A 128 0.80 6.85 24.94
N ILE A 129 1.77 6.02 25.31
CA ILE A 129 2.31 5.97 26.69
C ILE A 129 3.28 7.14 26.94
N PHE A 130 4.26 7.34 26.05
CA PHE A 130 5.38 8.23 26.33
C PHE A 130 5.17 9.67 25.86
N TRP A 131 4.38 9.88 24.81
CA TRP A 131 4.19 11.21 24.23
C TRP A 131 2.76 11.71 24.36
N ASN A 132 1.77 10.85 24.11
CA ASN A 132 0.33 11.17 24.11
C ASN A 132 0.01 12.56 23.51
N PRO A 133 0.44 12.84 22.26
CA PRO A 133 0.30 14.18 21.68
C PRO A 133 -1.17 14.57 21.49
N THR A 134 -2.06 13.56 21.40
CA THR A 134 -3.52 13.70 21.36
C THR A 134 -4.05 14.58 22.48
N ALA A 135 -3.62 14.40 23.73
CA ALA A 135 -4.15 15.19 24.84
C ALA A 135 -3.86 16.69 24.66
N GLY A 136 -2.63 17.04 24.28
CA GLY A 136 -2.23 18.43 24.04
C GLY A 136 -2.86 19.04 22.78
N TRP A 137 -2.97 18.24 21.71
CA TRP A 137 -3.57 18.71 20.46
C TRP A 137 -5.08 18.85 20.52
N VAL A 138 -5.78 17.93 21.19
CA VAL A 138 -7.24 18.02 21.43
C VAL A 138 -7.55 19.24 22.30
N GLY A 139 -6.73 19.54 23.30
CA GLY A 139 -6.91 20.77 24.10
C GLY A 139 -6.78 22.06 23.29
N ARG A 140 -5.92 22.07 22.25
CA ARG A 140 -5.67 23.25 21.41
C ARG A 140 -6.62 23.36 20.21
N TRP A 141 -7.05 22.22 19.65
CA TRP A 141 -7.92 22.12 18.48
C TRP A 141 -9.01 21.07 18.72
N PRO A 142 -9.97 21.33 19.63
CA PRO A 142 -11.00 20.36 20.02
C PRO A 142 -11.89 19.94 18.86
N GLN A 143 -12.11 20.81 17.87
CA GLN A 143 -12.89 20.53 16.67
C GLN A 143 -12.28 19.45 15.75
N HIS A 144 -11.06 18.98 16.03
CA HIS A 144 -10.36 17.95 15.25
C HIS A 144 -9.99 16.72 16.10
N ALA A 145 -10.65 16.53 17.25
CA ALA A 145 -10.36 15.43 18.17
C ALA A 145 -10.52 14.04 17.52
N ASP A 146 -11.55 13.88 16.69
CA ASP A 146 -11.81 12.70 15.88
C ASP A 146 -10.65 12.42 14.91
N ARG A 147 -10.14 13.43 14.22
CA ARG A 147 -9.00 13.30 13.30
C ARG A 147 -7.74 12.85 14.01
N PHE A 148 -7.47 13.38 15.20
CA PHE A 148 -6.33 12.94 15.99
C PHE A 148 -6.46 11.49 16.44
N ALA A 149 -7.67 11.03 16.80
CA ALA A 149 -7.91 9.63 17.13
C ALA A 149 -7.72 8.71 15.90
N GLN A 150 -8.30 9.09 14.76
CA GLN A 150 -8.19 8.33 13.50
C GLN A 150 -6.74 8.24 12.99
N ALA A 151 -5.93 9.29 13.18
CA ALA A 151 -4.55 9.33 12.73
C ALA A 151 -3.63 8.31 13.42
N PHE A 152 -4.05 7.76 14.57
CA PHE A 152 -3.38 6.66 15.27
C PHE A 152 -3.95 5.28 14.93
N SER A 153 -4.92 5.19 14.02
CA SER A 153 -5.49 3.91 13.60
C SER A 153 -4.43 3.04 12.91
N LEU A 154 -4.47 1.73 13.18
CA LEU A 154 -3.63 0.75 12.50
C LEU A 154 -4.19 0.35 11.13
N GLY A 155 -5.28 0.97 10.70
CA GLY A 155 -6.02 0.60 9.49
C GLY A 155 -5.14 0.46 8.25
N ASP A 156 -4.26 1.42 7.98
CA ASP A 156 -3.38 1.40 6.81
C ASP A 156 -2.28 0.35 6.93
N VAL A 157 -1.71 0.18 8.13
CA VAL A 157 -0.68 -0.84 8.42
C VAL A 157 -1.25 -2.24 8.22
N VAL A 158 -2.45 -2.50 8.77
CA VAL A 158 -3.17 -3.76 8.62
C VAL A 158 -3.53 -4.01 7.17
N THR A 159 -4.00 -3.00 6.45
CA THR A 159 -4.37 -3.11 5.04
C THR A 159 -3.17 -3.47 4.18
N ALA A 160 -2.05 -2.77 4.33
CA ALA A 160 -0.83 -3.05 3.57
C ALA A 160 -0.26 -4.44 3.87
N ALA A 161 -0.19 -4.83 5.15
CA ALA A 161 0.26 -6.16 5.56
C ALA A 161 -0.62 -7.28 4.99
N ALA A 162 -1.95 -7.09 5.02
CA ALA A 162 -2.91 -8.03 4.50
C ALA A 162 -2.79 -8.21 2.98
N VAL A 163 -2.72 -7.11 2.22
CA VAL A 163 -2.52 -7.15 0.76
C VAL A 163 -1.23 -7.90 0.41
N PHE A 164 -0.14 -7.66 1.15
CA PHE A 164 1.12 -8.36 0.93
C PHE A 164 1.00 -9.88 1.15
N ALA A 165 0.40 -10.31 2.26
CA ALA A 165 0.18 -11.73 2.54
C ALA A 165 -0.74 -12.39 1.49
N GLY A 166 -1.79 -11.67 1.09
CA GLY A 166 -2.71 -12.08 0.02
C GLY A 166 -2.02 -12.21 -1.33
N MET A 167 -1.19 -11.24 -1.70
CA MET A 167 -0.39 -11.23 -2.94
C MET A 167 0.54 -12.45 -3.02
N VAL A 168 1.34 -12.71 -1.98
CA VAL A 168 2.28 -13.85 -1.97
C VAL A 168 1.52 -15.17 -2.06
N SER A 169 0.41 -15.29 -1.32
CA SER A 169 -0.43 -16.49 -1.38
C SER A 169 -1.09 -16.68 -2.74
N GLY A 170 -1.54 -15.60 -3.37
CA GLY A 170 -2.15 -15.59 -4.71
C GLY A 170 -1.16 -16.00 -5.79
N LEU A 171 0.04 -15.41 -5.79
CA LEU A 171 1.10 -15.75 -6.74
C LEU A 171 1.48 -17.23 -6.66
N HIS A 172 1.63 -17.79 -5.45
CA HIS A 172 1.92 -19.22 -5.28
C HIS A 172 0.76 -20.13 -5.69
N PHE A 173 -0.47 -19.67 -5.56
CA PHE A 173 -1.63 -20.39 -6.05
C PHE A 173 -1.66 -20.40 -7.59
N CYS A 174 -1.41 -19.27 -8.24
CA CYS A 174 -1.32 -19.20 -9.71
C CYS A 174 -0.17 -20.04 -10.28
N ARG A 175 0.99 -20.08 -9.61
CA ARG A 175 2.14 -20.87 -10.06
C ARG A 175 1.84 -22.36 -10.27
N ARG A 176 0.80 -22.91 -9.64
CA ARG A 176 0.37 -24.30 -9.84
C ARG A 176 -0.21 -24.56 -11.23
N TYR A 177 -0.59 -23.52 -11.95
CA TYR A 177 -1.20 -23.59 -13.28
C TYR A 177 -0.23 -23.18 -14.40
N GLY A 178 1.03 -22.87 -14.08
CA GLY A 178 2.04 -22.40 -15.04
C GLY A 178 2.18 -20.87 -15.08
N HIS A 179 2.80 -20.38 -16.15
CA HIS A 179 3.07 -18.96 -16.33
C HIS A 179 1.88 -18.26 -16.98
N PHE A 180 1.42 -17.16 -16.38
CA PHE A 180 0.28 -16.41 -16.92
C PHE A 180 0.73 -15.51 -18.08
N VAL A 181 0.19 -15.76 -19.28
CA VAL A 181 0.54 -14.98 -20.47
C VAL A 181 -0.28 -13.70 -20.54
N MET A 182 0.41 -12.55 -20.58
CA MET A 182 -0.23 -11.23 -20.61
C MET A 182 -0.64 -10.79 -22.02
N ALA A 183 -0.05 -11.37 -23.07
CA ALA A 183 -0.32 -11.01 -24.46
C ALA A 183 -1.76 -11.36 -24.88
N GLY A 184 -2.40 -10.46 -25.63
CA GLY A 184 -3.77 -10.65 -26.11
C GLY A 184 -4.30 -9.44 -26.85
N ARG A 185 -5.48 -9.59 -27.46
CA ARG A 185 -6.19 -8.48 -28.14
C ARG A 185 -6.61 -7.41 -27.13
N VAL A 186 -6.78 -6.16 -27.58
CA VAL A 186 -7.24 -5.04 -26.73
C VAL A 186 -8.52 -5.40 -25.97
N LEU A 187 -9.49 -6.07 -26.62
CA LEU A 187 -10.72 -6.52 -25.96
C LEU A 187 -10.47 -7.50 -24.81
N GLN A 188 -9.46 -8.37 -24.93
CA GLN A 188 -9.07 -9.28 -23.85
C GLN A 188 -8.37 -8.53 -22.70
N LEU A 189 -7.59 -7.49 -22.99
CA LEU A 189 -7.01 -6.60 -21.97
C LEU A 189 -8.11 -5.85 -21.21
N MET A 190 -9.06 -5.26 -21.94
CA MET A 190 -10.20 -4.56 -21.34
C MET A 190 -11.08 -5.50 -20.51
N GLY A 191 -11.38 -6.70 -21.02
CA GLY A 191 -12.15 -7.70 -20.29
C GLY A 191 -11.49 -8.10 -18.97
N ARG A 192 -10.17 -8.35 -18.98
CA ARG A 192 -9.39 -8.66 -17.76
C ARG A 192 -9.44 -7.52 -16.76
N TYR A 193 -9.25 -6.29 -17.22
CA TYR A 193 -9.32 -5.11 -16.35
C TYR A 193 -10.70 -4.98 -15.71
N LEU A 194 -11.78 -5.07 -16.50
CA LEU A 194 -13.16 -4.94 -16.00
C LEU A 194 -13.49 -6.03 -14.98
N ILE A 195 -13.23 -7.31 -15.30
CA ILE A 195 -13.50 -8.43 -14.38
C ILE A 195 -12.65 -8.31 -13.12
N GLY A 196 -11.38 -7.92 -13.26
CA GLY A 196 -10.49 -7.68 -12.13
C GLY A 196 -11.03 -6.62 -11.18
N VAL A 197 -11.40 -5.45 -11.72
CA VAL A 197 -11.99 -4.33 -10.96
C VAL A 197 -13.32 -4.71 -10.33
N VAL A 198 -14.22 -5.37 -11.06
CA VAL A 198 -15.51 -5.81 -10.53
C VAL A 198 -15.31 -6.76 -9.34
N GLY A 199 -14.39 -7.72 -9.43
CA GLY A 199 -14.11 -8.61 -8.31
C GLY A 199 -13.51 -7.89 -7.10
N VAL A 200 -12.63 -6.90 -7.34
CA VAL A 200 -12.12 -6.04 -6.25
C VAL A 200 -13.27 -5.26 -5.60
N LEU A 201 -14.18 -4.66 -6.37
CA LEU A 201 -15.32 -3.91 -5.84
C LEU A 201 -16.27 -4.79 -5.03
N ILE A 202 -16.56 -6.00 -5.51
CA ILE A 202 -17.39 -6.99 -4.79
C ILE A 202 -16.74 -7.34 -3.44
N LEU A 203 -15.46 -7.66 -3.42
CA LEU A 203 -14.76 -8.00 -2.19
C LEU A 203 -14.60 -6.79 -1.26
N TRP A 204 -14.30 -5.63 -1.82
CA TRP A 204 -14.08 -4.40 -1.06
C TRP A 204 -15.37 -3.92 -0.40
N GLN A 205 -16.44 -3.70 -1.16
CA GLN A 205 -17.72 -3.20 -0.64
C GLN A 205 -18.53 -4.30 0.06
N GLY A 206 -18.59 -5.50 -0.54
CA GLY A 206 -19.40 -6.59 0.00
C GLY A 206 -18.92 -7.04 1.38
N LEU A 207 -17.60 -7.20 1.55
CA LEU A 207 -17.04 -7.54 2.86
C LEU A 207 -17.03 -6.36 3.83
N ASP A 208 -16.92 -5.12 3.35
CA ASP A 208 -17.07 -3.93 4.22
C ASP A 208 -18.44 -3.93 4.90
N ILE A 209 -19.50 -4.03 4.10
CA ILE A 209 -20.88 -4.05 4.59
C ILE A 209 -21.09 -5.23 5.54
N ALA A 210 -20.66 -6.43 5.14
CA ALA A 210 -20.83 -7.62 5.96
C ALA A 210 -20.08 -7.53 7.31
N PHE A 211 -18.85 -7.01 7.31
CA PHE A 211 -18.03 -6.93 8.52
C PHE A 211 -18.44 -5.78 9.43
N ALA A 212 -18.93 -4.66 8.88
CA ALA A 212 -19.47 -3.54 9.64
C ALA A 212 -20.71 -3.94 10.48
N LEU A 213 -21.45 -4.98 10.08
CA LEU A 213 -22.56 -5.53 10.87
C LEU A 213 -22.09 -6.31 12.11
N VAL A 214 -20.83 -6.75 12.14
CA VAL A 214 -20.31 -7.63 13.19
C VAL A 214 -19.39 -6.87 14.15
N ALA A 215 -18.56 -5.95 13.64
CA ALA A 215 -17.61 -5.21 14.46
C ALA A 215 -17.26 -3.85 13.89
N THR A 216 -16.91 -2.92 14.79
CA THR A 216 -16.36 -1.62 14.42
C THR A 216 -14.87 -1.74 14.08
N ASP A 217 -14.44 -0.96 13.09
CA ASP A 217 -13.11 -1.04 12.48
C ASP A 217 -11.93 -0.79 13.44
N ASP A 218 -12.16 -0.05 14.52
CA ASP A 218 -11.10 0.30 15.49
C ASP A 218 -10.90 -0.74 16.61
N THR A 219 -11.67 -1.83 16.60
CA THR A 219 -11.50 -2.93 17.56
C THR A 219 -10.46 -3.95 17.08
N ALA A 220 -9.90 -4.73 17.99
CA ALA A 220 -8.98 -5.82 17.62
C ALA A 220 -9.61 -6.82 16.64
N PHE A 221 -10.90 -7.13 16.82
CA PHE A 221 -11.64 -8.00 15.92
C PHE A 221 -11.95 -7.31 14.58
N GLY A 222 -12.28 -6.01 14.59
CA GLY A 222 -12.40 -5.20 13.37
C GLY A 222 -11.12 -5.19 12.54
N TYR A 223 -9.95 -5.03 13.16
CA TYR A 223 -8.66 -5.14 12.46
C TYR A 223 -8.42 -6.54 11.89
N ALA A 224 -8.84 -7.62 12.57
CA ALA A 224 -8.75 -8.98 12.04
C ALA A 224 -9.64 -9.18 10.80
N LEU A 225 -10.87 -8.64 10.83
CA LEU A 225 -11.79 -8.66 9.68
C LEU A 225 -11.25 -7.82 8.52
N ARG A 226 -10.71 -6.63 8.81
CA ARG A 226 -10.01 -5.80 7.82
C ARG A 226 -8.83 -6.55 7.19
N TYR A 227 -8.03 -7.24 8.00
CA TYR A 227 -6.91 -8.05 7.53
C TYR A 227 -7.41 -9.17 6.60
N LEU A 228 -8.47 -9.88 6.96
CA LEU A 228 -9.07 -10.90 6.12
C LEU A 228 -9.56 -10.32 4.78
N ARG A 229 -10.33 -9.23 4.81
CA ARG A 229 -10.86 -8.57 3.61
C ARG A 229 -9.75 -8.19 2.62
N TYR A 230 -8.75 -7.45 3.09
CA TYR A 230 -7.69 -6.98 2.19
C TYR A 230 -6.73 -8.10 1.77
N GLY A 231 -6.58 -9.14 2.59
CA GLY A 231 -5.89 -10.37 2.21
C GLY A 231 -6.60 -11.10 1.08
N LEU A 232 -7.94 -11.20 1.14
CA LEU A 232 -8.75 -11.77 0.05
C LEU A 232 -8.69 -10.93 -1.22
N ILE A 233 -8.66 -9.60 -1.11
CA ILE A 233 -8.46 -8.71 -2.26
C ILE A 233 -7.09 -8.95 -2.90
N GLY A 234 -6.01 -9.02 -2.11
CA GLY A 234 -4.68 -9.36 -2.61
C GLY A 234 -4.65 -10.74 -3.29
N PHE A 235 -5.28 -11.74 -2.67
CA PHE A 235 -5.39 -13.09 -3.25
C PHE A 235 -6.23 -13.12 -4.53
N TRP A 236 -7.28 -12.31 -4.63
CA TRP A 236 -8.08 -12.17 -5.83
C TRP A 236 -7.24 -11.63 -6.99
N ILE A 237 -6.55 -10.50 -6.77
CA ILE A 237 -5.76 -9.82 -7.80
C ILE A 237 -4.65 -10.74 -8.34
N PHE A 238 -3.92 -11.41 -7.44
CA PHE A 238 -2.73 -12.18 -7.82
C PHE A 238 -2.97 -13.68 -7.99
N GLY A 239 -4.19 -14.17 -7.71
CA GLY A 239 -4.53 -15.59 -7.66
C GLY A 239 -5.79 -15.95 -8.43
N LEU A 240 -6.96 -15.53 -7.94
CA LEU A 240 -8.25 -15.96 -8.50
C LEU A 240 -8.60 -15.28 -9.83
N ALA A 241 -8.33 -13.98 -9.97
CA ALA A 241 -8.66 -13.23 -11.18
C ALA A 241 -7.95 -13.81 -12.42
N PRO A 242 -6.64 -14.14 -12.40
CA PRO A 242 -5.98 -14.87 -13.48
C PRO A 242 -6.71 -16.16 -13.91
N LEU A 243 -7.20 -16.97 -12.96
CA LEU A 243 -7.96 -18.18 -13.31
C LEU A 243 -9.28 -17.87 -14.00
N VAL A 244 -10.00 -16.85 -13.54
CA VAL A 244 -11.24 -16.41 -14.17
C VAL A 244 -10.97 -15.94 -15.60
N PHE A 245 -9.88 -15.20 -15.82
CA PHE A 245 -9.48 -14.74 -17.15
C PHE A 245 -9.24 -15.90 -18.11
N VAL A 246 -8.56 -16.95 -17.66
CA VAL A 246 -8.33 -18.14 -18.48
C VAL A 246 -9.65 -18.89 -18.77
N LYS A 247 -10.49 -19.08 -17.76
CA LYS A 247 -11.82 -19.72 -17.94
C LYS A 247 -12.71 -18.96 -18.92
N MET A 248 -12.61 -17.63 -18.95
CA MET A 248 -13.35 -16.76 -19.86
C MET A 248 -12.66 -16.56 -21.23
N ARG A 249 -11.58 -17.31 -21.53
CA ARG A 249 -10.80 -17.20 -22.78
C ARG A 249 -10.23 -15.79 -23.04
N LEU A 250 -9.97 -15.07 -21.96
CA LEU A 250 -9.33 -13.74 -21.98
C LEU A 250 -7.80 -13.83 -21.78
N ALA A 251 -7.32 -14.99 -21.35
CA ALA A 251 -5.91 -15.33 -21.19
C ALA A 251 -5.70 -16.85 -21.36
N HIS A 252 -4.45 -17.28 -21.33
CA HIS A 252 -4.06 -18.69 -21.30
C HIS A 252 -2.85 -18.88 -20.38
N TRP A 253 -2.65 -20.12 -19.94
CA TRP A 253 -1.44 -20.55 -19.25
C TRP A 253 -0.41 -21.00 -20.28
N ASP A 254 0.84 -20.61 -20.07
CA ASP A 254 1.97 -21.20 -20.78
C ASP A 254 2.51 -22.37 -19.96
N GLU A 255 2.53 -23.56 -20.57
CA GLU A 255 3.14 -24.77 -20.02
C GLU A 255 4.63 -24.87 -20.38
N THR A 256 5.15 -23.96 -21.21
CA THR A 256 6.52 -24.01 -21.74
C THR A 256 7.42 -22.89 -21.21
N SER A 257 7.94 -23.05 -19.99
CA SER A 257 9.30 -22.62 -19.61
C SER A 257 9.58 -22.98 -18.15
N ASP A 258 10.46 -23.97 -17.98
CA ASP A 258 11.17 -24.44 -16.77
C ASP A 258 10.39 -25.19 -15.67
#